data_AF-A0A0F2GQM1-F1
#
_entry.id   AF-A0A0F2GQM1-F1
#
_cell.length_a   1.000
_cell.length_b   1.000
_cell.length_c   1.000
_cell.angle_alpha   90.00
_cell.angle_beta   90.00
_cell.angle_gamma   90.00
#
_symmetry.space_group_name_H-M   'P 1'
#
loop_
_entity.id
_entity.type
_entity.pdbx_description
1 polymer ?
#
loop_
_entity_poly.entity_id
_entity_poly.type
_entity_poly.pdbx_seq_one_letter_code
_entity_poly.pdbx_strand_id
1 'polypeptide(L)'
;REHILLGPQVGIPYIIVFMNKCDMVDDEELRELVEMEVRDLLSEYDFPGDDLPVIQGSALGALNGDEQWEAKIVELAEALDNYIPEPERAVVMPFLMPIEDVFSIQGRGTVVTGRIERGILKGGEEVAIVG
;
A
#
# COMPACT_ATOMS: atom_id res chain seq x y z
N ARG A 1 9.06 10.95 -6.64
CA ARG A 1 9.33 10.73 -8.08
C ARG A 1 9.69 9.27 -8.41
N GLU A 2 10.82 8.73 -7.95
CA GLU A 2 11.24 7.35 -8.30
C GLU A 2 10.22 6.26 -7.91
N HIS A 3 9.65 6.34 -6.70
CA HIS A 3 8.60 5.41 -6.27
C HIS A 3 7.35 5.42 -7.18
N ILE A 4 6.97 6.59 -7.70
CA ILE A 4 5.81 6.74 -8.60
C ILE A 4 6.15 6.17 -9.97
N LEU A 5 7.35 6.46 -10.49
CA LEU A 5 7.84 5.91 -11.75
C LEU A 5 7.88 4.37 -11.75
N LEU A 6 8.25 3.76 -10.63
CA LEU A 6 8.32 2.31 -10.50
C LEU A 6 6.94 1.67 -10.46
N GLY A 7 5.92 2.39 -9.99
CA GLY A 7 4.56 1.86 -9.79
C GLY A 7 4.01 1.09 -10.99
N PRO A 8 3.87 1.72 -12.18
CA PRO A 8 3.39 1.05 -13.37
C PRO A 8 4.30 -0.08 -13.83
N GLN A 9 5.63 0.04 -13.64
CA GLN A 9 6.61 -0.95 -14.07
C GLN A 9 6.50 -2.27 -13.28
N VAL A 10 6.14 -2.19 -11.99
CA VAL A 10 5.92 -3.35 -11.13
C VAL A 10 4.43 -3.73 -11.00
N GLY A 11 3.55 -3.08 -11.77
CA GLY A 11 2.13 -3.40 -11.83
C GLY A 11 1.31 -2.95 -10.62
N ILE A 12 1.67 -1.82 -9.98
CA ILE A 12 0.83 -1.19 -8.94
C ILE A 12 -0.34 -0.46 -9.62
N PRO A 13 -1.60 -0.89 -9.40
CA PRO A 13 -2.75 -0.36 -10.14
C PRO A 13 -3.43 0.85 -9.47
N TYR A 14 -3.22 1.04 -8.15
CA TYR A 14 -3.87 2.10 -7.37
C TYR A 14 -2.87 2.74 -6.42
N ILE A 15 -2.98 4.06 -6.24
CA ILE A 15 -2.20 4.84 -5.29
C ILE A 15 -3.16 5.72 -4.49
N ILE A 16 -2.94 5.80 -3.18
CA ILE A 16 -3.53 6.78 -2.29
C ILE A 16 -2.40 7.63 -1.72
N VAL A 17 -2.61 8.93 -1.62
CA VAL A 17 -1.60 9.86 -1.11
C VAL A 17 -1.97 10.29 0.30
N PHE A 18 -1.00 10.21 1.21
CA PHE A 18 -1.08 10.85 2.52
C PHE A 18 -0.02 11.95 2.60
N MET A 19 -0.46 13.21 2.54
CA MET A 19 0.38 14.38 2.73
C MET A 19 0.63 14.57 4.23
N ASN A 20 1.75 14.04 4.70
CA ASN A 20 2.12 14.06 6.10
C ASN A 20 2.73 15.42 6.53
N LYS A 21 2.78 15.66 7.84
CA LYS A 21 3.36 16.85 8.48
C LYS A 21 2.57 18.14 8.26
N CYS A 22 1.26 18.05 8.01
CA CYS A 22 0.40 19.23 7.89
C CYS A 22 0.29 20.04 9.19
N ASP A 23 0.64 19.46 10.34
CA ASP A 23 0.79 20.17 11.63
C ASP A 23 1.95 21.17 11.66
N MET A 24 2.92 21.04 10.76
CA MET A 24 4.08 21.92 10.65
C MET A 24 3.89 23.03 9.63
N VAL A 25 2.74 23.06 8.94
CA VAL A 25 2.45 23.99 7.85
C VAL A 25 1.11 24.65 8.13
N ASP A 26 1.14 25.86 8.68
CA ASP A 26 -0.06 26.62 9.02
C ASP A 26 -0.74 27.23 7.78
N ASP A 27 -0.01 27.40 6.68
CA ASP A 27 -0.50 28.00 5.44
C ASP A 27 -1.32 27.00 4.62
N GLU A 28 -2.58 27.31 4.38
CA GLU A 28 -3.52 26.49 3.59
C GLU A 28 -3.20 26.57 2.09
N GLU A 29 -2.84 27.74 1.57
CA GLU A 29 -2.50 27.92 0.16
C GLU A 29 -1.25 27.11 -0.21
N LEU A 30 -0.28 27.04 0.70
CA LEU A 30 0.91 26.22 0.50
C LEU A 30 0.57 24.73 0.44
N ARG A 31 -0.37 24.26 1.26
CA ARG A 31 -0.81 22.85 1.28
C ARG A 31 -1.54 22.50 -0.02
N GLU A 32 -2.43 23.36 -0.48
CA GLU A 32 -3.12 23.18 -1.77
C GLU A 32 -2.14 23.17 -2.95
N LEU A 33 -1.14 24.05 -2.95
CA LEU A 33 -0.11 24.08 -3.98
C LEU A 33 0.68 22.77 -4.05
N VAL A 34 1.09 22.22 -2.90
CA VAL A 34 1.80 20.94 -2.86
C VAL A 34 0.90 19.80 -3.32
N GLU A 35 -0.39 19.82 -2.96
CA GLU A 35 -1.34 18.82 -3.46
C GLU A 35 -1.44 18.86 -4.99
N MET A 36 -1.56 20.04 -5.58
CA MET A 36 -1.58 20.20 -7.04
C MET A 36 -0.31 19.63 -7.69
N GLU A 37 0.88 19.95 -7.16
CA GLU A 37 2.15 19.41 -7.67
C GLU A 37 2.21 17.88 -7.59
N VAL A 38 1.67 17.28 -6.52
CA VAL A 38 1.61 15.82 -6.36
C VAL A 38 0.65 15.19 -7.37
N ARG A 39 -0.51 15.81 -7.60
CA ARG A 39 -1.49 15.33 -8.59
C ARG A 39 -0.91 15.41 -10.01
N ASP A 40 -0.27 16.51 -10.37
CA ASP A 40 0.40 16.67 -11.67
C ASP A 40 1.49 15.62 -11.87
N LEU A 41 2.28 15.34 -10.82
CA LEU A 41 3.32 14.30 -10.87
C LEU A 41 2.74 12.90 -11.05
N LEU A 42 1.59 12.59 -10.43
CA LEU A 42 0.92 11.29 -10.59
C LEU A 42 0.36 11.15 -12.01
N SER A 43 -0.23 12.22 -12.54
CA SER A 43 -0.69 12.30 -13.93
C SER A 43 0.44 12.15 -14.97
N GLU A 44 1.66 12.65 -14.69
CA GLU A 44 2.85 12.43 -15.55
C GLU A 44 3.19 10.94 -15.73
N TYR A 45 2.83 10.10 -14.75
CA TYR A 45 3.17 8.67 -14.71
C TYR A 45 1.93 7.76 -14.84
N ASP A 46 0.93 8.21 -15.59
CA ASP A 46 -0.28 7.44 -15.94
C ASP A 46 -1.16 7.01 -14.75
N PHE A 47 -1.04 7.67 -13.59
CA PHE A 47 -2.01 7.54 -12.50
C PHE A 47 -3.12 8.60 -12.63
N PRO A 48 -4.34 8.32 -12.15
CA PRO A 48 -5.46 9.27 -12.20
C PRO A 48 -5.29 10.36 -11.14
N GLY A 49 -4.39 11.31 -11.37
CA GLY A 49 -4.01 12.37 -10.42
C GLY A 49 -5.19 13.21 -9.93
N ASP A 50 -6.20 13.46 -10.77
CA ASP A 50 -7.39 14.24 -10.41
C ASP A 50 -8.41 13.45 -9.57
N ASP A 51 -8.49 12.14 -9.76
CA ASP A 51 -9.54 11.29 -9.17
C ASP A 51 -9.06 10.47 -7.96
N LEU A 52 -7.75 10.46 -7.67
CA LEU A 52 -7.21 9.70 -6.55
C LEU A 52 -7.39 10.44 -5.20
N PRO A 53 -7.55 9.71 -4.08
CA PRO A 53 -7.62 10.30 -2.75
C PRO A 53 -6.28 10.89 -2.33
N VAL A 54 -6.32 12.15 -1.89
CA VAL A 54 -5.20 12.83 -1.22
C VAL A 54 -5.70 13.26 0.16
N ILE A 55 -5.08 12.73 1.20
CA ILE A 55 -5.43 13.04 2.59
C ILE A 55 -4.31 13.87 3.20
N GLN A 56 -4.65 15.06 3.69
CA GLN A 56 -3.73 15.94 4.40
C GLN A 56 -3.81 15.68 5.91
N GLY A 57 -2.67 15.37 6.55
CA GLY A 57 -2.68 14.98 7.96
C GLY A 57 -1.33 15.02 8.66
N SER A 58 -1.34 14.63 9.93
CA SER A 58 -0.14 14.46 10.75
C SER A 58 -0.10 13.07 11.37
N ALA A 59 0.81 12.22 10.91
CA ALA A 59 1.03 10.92 11.53
C ALA A 59 1.59 11.05 12.95
N LEU A 60 2.39 12.09 13.23
CA LEU A 60 2.93 12.35 14.56
C LEU A 60 1.83 12.85 15.50
N GLY A 61 1.00 13.78 15.04
CA GLY A 61 -0.15 14.28 15.80
C GLY A 61 -1.12 13.15 16.16
N ALA A 62 -1.45 12.29 15.18
CA ALA A 62 -2.29 11.12 15.40
C ALA A 62 -1.68 10.16 16.42
N LEU A 63 -0.38 9.86 16.31
CA LEU A 63 0.32 8.98 17.26
C LEU A 63 0.34 9.55 18.70
N ASN A 64 0.30 10.88 18.84
CA ASN A 64 0.24 11.56 20.13
C ASN A 64 -1.18 11.67 20.71
N GLY A 65 -2.20 11.17 20.01
CA GLY A 65 -3.59 11.17 20.48
C GLY A 65 -4.35 12.48 20.23
N ASP A 66 -3.94 13.28 19.25
CA ASP A 66 -4.72 14.45 18.83
C ASP A 66 -5.87 14.02 17.91
N GLU A 67 -7.10 14.17 18.40
CA GLU A 67 -8.33 13.71 17.74
C GLU A 67 -8.46 14.21 16.30
N GLN A 68 -8.02 15.44 16.01
CA GLN A 68 -8.13 15.99 14.65
C GLN A 68 -7.25 15.22 13.65
N TRP A 69 -6.11 14.71 14.10
CA TRP A 69 -5.16 13.98 13.28
C TRP A 69 -5.45 12.48 13.26
N GLU A 70 -5.97 11.92 14.35
CA GLU A 70 -6.52 10.56 14.36
C GLU A 70 -7.64 10.41 13.32
N ALA A 71 -8.53 11.41 13.22
CA ALA A 71 -9.58 11.43 12.20
C ALA A 71 -9.03 11.34 10.77
N LYS A 72 -7.85 11.93 10.50
CA LYS A 72 -7.18 11.82 9.18
C LYS A 72 -6.62 10.43 8.89
N ILE A 73 -6.25 9.67 9.91
CA ILE A 73 -5.86 8.26 9.74
C ILE A 73 -7.08 7.39 9.46
N VAL A 74 -8.22 7.68 10.10
CA VAL A 74 -9.50 7.03 9.79
C VAL A 74 -9.92 7.33 8.35
N GLU A 75 -9.84 8.60 7.91
CA GLU A 75 -10.10 9.01 6.53
C GLU A 75 -9.19 8.28 5.52
N LEU A 76 -7.90 8.12 5.85
CA LEU A 76 -6.97 7.33 5.05
C LEU A 76 -7.40 5.85 4.96
N ALA A 77 -7.85 5.25 6.07
CA ALA A 77 -8.34 3.88 6.09
C ALA A 77 -9.63 3.72 5.26
N GLU A 78 -10.55 4.67 5.35
CA GLU A 78 -11.77 4.69 4.53
C GLU A 78 -11.44 4.85 3.05
N ALA A 79 -10.42 5.63 2.70
CA ALA A 79 -9.95 5.72 1.31
C ALA A 79 -9.41 4.37 0.82
N LEU A 80 -8.66 3.61 1.65
CA LEU A 80 -8.20 2.27 1.29
C LEU A 80 -9.38 1.34 0.97
N ASP A 81 -10.43 1.37 1.79
CA ASP A 81 -11.61 0.51 1.61
C ASP A 81 -12.45 0.89 0.39
N ASN A 82 -12.56 2.17 0.07
CA ASN A 82 -13.46 2.67 -0.98
C ASN A 82 -12.80 2.85 -2.35
N TYR A 83 -11.50 3.15 -2.40
CA TYR A 83 -10.78 3.43 -3.64
C TYR A 83 -10.11 2.20 -4.23
N ILE A 84 -9.58 1.31 -3.39
CA ILE A 84 -8.91 0.10 -3.84
C ILE A 84 -9.94 -1.04 -3.88
N PRO A 85 -10.31 -1.55 -5.08
CA PRO A 85 -11.27 -2.64 -5.17
C PRO A 85 -10.69 -3.90 -4.52
N GLU A 86 -11.59 -4.74 -4.00
CA GLU A 86 -11.19 -6.03 -3.46
C GLU A 86 -10.51 -6.87 -4.57
N PRO A 87 -9.25 -7.30 -4.37
CA PRO A 87 -8.51 -8.00 -5.41
C PRO A 87 -9.08 -9.40 -5.62
N GLU A 88 -9.26 -9.78 -6.88
CA GLU A 88 -9.74 -11.11 -7.23
C GLU A 88 -8.70 -12.17 -6.86
N ARG A 89 -9.07 -13.10 -5.98
CA ARG A 89 -8.17 -14.17 -5.53
C ARG A 89 -8.23 -15.34 -6.49
N ALA A 90 -7.08 -15.69 -7.06
CA ALA A 90 -6.97 -16.80 -7.99
C ALA A 90 -6.89 -18.18 -7.30
N VAL A 91 -7.93 -18.57 -6.57
CA VAL A 91 -7.94 -19.77 -5.70
C VAL A 91 -8.08 -21.10 -6.45
N VAL A 92 -8.54 -21.07 -7.71
CA VAL A 92 -8.79 -22.28 -8.54
C VAL A 92 -7.53 -22.72 -9.31
N MET A 93 -6.50 -21.87 -9.35
CA MET A 93 -5.24 -22.19 -10.02
C MET A 93 -4.35 -23.11 -9.16
N PRO A 94 -3.35 -23.79 -9.74
CA PRO A 94 -2.34 -24.50 -8.95
C PRO A 94 -1.61 -23.57 -7.99
N PHE A 95 -1.25 -24.08 -6.81
CA PHE A 95 -0.52 -23.32 -5.79
C PHE A 95 0.78 -22.73 -6.34
N LEU A 96 0.98 -21.43 -6.10
CA LEU A 96 2.24 -20.74 -6.33
C LEU A 96 2.40 -19.65 -5.27
N MET A 97 3.58 -19.61 -4.65
CA MET A 97 3.94 -18.61 -3.66
C MET A 97 5.40 -18.19 -3.88
N PRO A 98 5.65 -16.94 -4.29
CA PRO A 98 6.99 -16.36 -4.27
C PRO A 98 7.57 -16.39 -2.84
N ILE A 99 8.83 -16.80 -2.72
CA ILE A 99 9.53 -16.79 -1.43
C ILE A 99 10.12 -15.39 -1.21
N GLU A 100 9.68 -14.73 -0.14
CA GLU A 100 10.16 -13.41 0.28
C GLU A 100 11.32 -13.54 1.28
N ASP A 101 11.21 -14.47 2.24
CA ASP A 101 12.25 -14.68 3.26
C ASP A 101 12.27 -16.14 3.77
N VAL A 102 13.37 -16.53 4.41
CA VAL A 102 13.62 -17.89 4.90
C VAL A 102 14.16 -17.88 6.33
N PHE A 103 13.45 -18.58 7.22
CA PHE A 103 13.80 -18.70 8.62
C PHE A 103 14.10 -20.15 9.00
N SER A 104 14.99 -20.34 9.97
CA SER A 104 15.20 -21.63 10.63
C SER A 104 14.70 -21.55 12.07
N ILE A 105 13.59 -22.23 12.36
CA ILE A 105 12.97 -22.21 13.69
C ILE A 105 13.30 -23.51 14.42
N GLN A 106 13.99 -23.39 15.56
CA GLN A 106 14.39 -24.54 16.38
C GLN A 106 13.16 -25.36 16.79
N GLY A 107 13.21 -26.66 16.50
CA GLY A 107 12.12 -27.60 16.81
C GLY A 107 10.92 -27.59 15.83
N ARG A 108 10.92 -26.71 14.82
CA ARG A 108 9.88 -26.68 13.76
C ARG A 108 10.44 -26.91 12.36
N GLY A 109 11.70 -26.53 12.12
CA GLY A 109 12.37 -26.67 10.83
C GLY A 109 12.46 -25.35 10.05
N THR A 110 12.63 -25.47 8.73
CA THR A 110 12.72 -24.32 7.82
C THR A 110 11.32 -23.77 7.52
N VAL A 111 11.16 -22.45 7.65
CA VAL A 111 9.92 -21.74 7.34
C VAL A 111 10.23 -20.71 6.26
N VAL A 112 9.53 -20.81 5.13
CA VAL A 112 9.55 -19.80 4.07
C VAL A 112 8.32 -18.90 4.23
N THR A 113 8.49 -17.60 4.00
CA THR A 113 7.38 -16.63 4.04
C THR A 113 7.18 -15.99 2.69
N GLY A 114 5.92 -15.64 2.39
CA GLY A 114 5.55 -14.89 1.22
C GLY A 114 4.04 -14.81 1.05
N ARG A 115 3.56 -13.93 0.18
CA ARG A 115 2.15 -13.90 -0.21
C ARG A 115 1.85 -15.00 -1.23
N ILE A 116 0.83 -15.82 -0.97
CA ILE A 116 0.31 -16.77 -1.97
C ILE A 116 -0.18 -15.97 -3.18
N GLU A 117 0.42 -16.21 -4.34
CA GLU A 117 0.05 -15.53 -5.58
C GLU A 117 -1.21 -16.16 -6.18
N ARG A 118 -1.32 -17.49 -6.10
CA ARG A 118 -2.47 -18.24 -6.59
C ARG A 118 -2.60 -19.63 -5.96
N GLY A 119 -3.80 -20.19 -6.05
CA GLY A 119 -4.15 -21.50 -5.54
C GLY A 119 -4.32 -21.55 -4.02
N ILE A 120 -4.39 -22.77 -3.50
CA ILE A 120 -4.54 -23.07 -2.07
C ILE A 120 -3.51 -24.15 -1.73
N LEU A 121 -2.87 -24.04 -0.57
CA LEU A 121 -2.01 -25.08 0.00
C LEU A 121 -2.61 -25.57 1.31
N LYS A 122 -2.71 -26.89 1.49
CA LYS A 122 -3.12 -27.53 2.74
C LYS A 122 -1.94 -28.26 3.38
N GLY A 123 -2.02 -28.43 4.71
CA GLY A 123 -1.00 -29.17 5.45
C GLY A 123 -0.89 -30.61 4.96
N GLY A 124 0.34 -31.04 4.65
CA GLY A 124 0.65 -32.38 4.17
C GLY A 124 0.63 -32.55 2.64
N GLU A 125 0.26 -31.52 1.88
CA GLU A 125 0.40 -31.54 0.42
C GLU A 125 1.88 -31.42 0.01
N GLU A 126 2.25 -32.16 -1.03
CA GLU A 126 3.60 -32.06 -1.59
C GLU A 126 3.75 -30.79 -2.42
N VAL A 127 4.92 -30.15 -2.31
CA VAL A 127 5.26 -28.93 -3.05
C VAL A 127 6.64 -29.09 -3.70
N ALA A 128 6.86 -28.35 -4.78
CA ALA A 128 8.16 -28.21 -5.41
C ALA A 128 8.69 -26.78 -5.21
N ILE A 129 9.95 -26.66 -4.83
CA ILE A 129 10.66 -25.37 -4.85
C ILE A 129 11.24 -25.21 -6.25
N VAL A 130 10.73 -24.23 -7.00
CA VAL A 130 11.11 -23.98 -8.39
C VAL A 130 11.75 -22.60 -8.47
N GLY A 131 12.98 -22.53 -8.98
CA GLY A 131 13.78 -21.32 -9.10
C GLY A 131 15.11 -21.63 -9.75
#